data_AF-A0A3D1ZDG6-F1
#
_entry.id   AF-A0A3D1ZDG6-F1
#
_cell.length_a   1.000
_cell.length_b   1.000
_cell.length_c   1.000
_cell.angle_alpha   90.00
_cell.angle_beta   90.00
_cell.angle_gamma   90.00
#
_symmetry.space_group_name_H-M   'P 1'
#
loop_
_entity.id
_entity.type
_entity.pdbx_description
1 polymer ?
#
loop_
_entity_poly.entity_id
_entity_poly.type
_entity_poly.pdbx_seq_one_letter_code
_entity_poly.pdbx_strand_id
1 'polypeptide(L)'
;MFELDGTFDKAVGDQAMAFFGVPFRPEDHAQRAVTAALWIVKTLEDMIDDDESLRVGGGVGNGEAFIGNVSEGEVRDFTVIGDIANTAARLQSLAEPGEVMIMEETHRWLTGKHPEASQSSC
;
A
#
# COMPACT_ATOMS: atom_id res chain seq x y z
N MET A 1 -3.09 15.10 3.60
CA MET A 1 -2.46 14.61 2.35
C MET A 1 -1.05 14.23 2.74
N PHE A 2 -0.73 12.94 2.74
CA PHE A 2 0.61 12.48 3.08
C PHE A 2 1.59 13.00 2.00
N GLU A 3 2.84 13.24 2.37
CA GLU A 3 3.86 13.87 1.51
C GLU A 3 4.12 13.11 0.19
N LEU A 4 3.68 11.84 0.12
CA LEU A 4 3.80 10.94 -1.02
C LEU A 4 2.46 10.70 -1.74
N ASP A 5 1.45 11.56 -1.53
CA ASP A 5 0.11 11.46 -2.13
C ASP A 5 -0.59 10.10 -1.92
N GLY A 6 -0.30 9.45 -0.79
CA GLY A 6 -1.04 8.29 -0.31
C GLY A 6 -2.36 8.70 0.33
N THR A 7 -3.36 7.83 0.23
CA THR A 7 -4.61 7.94 0.98
C THR A 7 -4.64 6.81 2.00
N PHE A 8 -4.80 7.17 3.28
CA PHE A 8 -5.02 6.20 4.34
C PHE A 8 -6.44 5.63 4.19
N ASP A 9 -6.54 4.30 4.11
CA ASP A 9 -7.81 3.59 4.00
C ASP A 9 -8.34 3.29 5.40
N LYS A 10 -7.63 2.42 6.13
CA LYS A 10 -8.08 1.90 7.43
C LYS A 10 -6.93 1.28 8.22
N ALA A 11 -7.16 1.15 9.52
CA ALA A 11 -6.39 0.26 10.39
C ALA A 11 -7.20 -1.03 10.64
N VAL A 12 -6.56 -2.19 10.53
CA VAL A 12 -7.14 -3.51 10.77
C VAL A 12 -6.27 -4.25 11.79
N GLY A 13 -6.72 -4.29 13.04
CA GLY A 13 -5.90 -4.82 14.13
C GLY A 13 -4.67 -3.94 14.36
N ASP A 14 -3.49 -4.51 14.17
CA ASP A 14 -2.17 -3.87 14.23
C ASP A 14 -1.66 -3.40 12.85
N GLN A 15 -2.42 -3.63 11.79
CA GLN A 15 -2.02 -3.26 10.43
C GLN A 15 -2.64 -1.92 10.02
N ALA A 16 -1.88 -1.13 9.26
CA ALA A 16 -2.37 0.07 8.58
C ALA A 16 -2.36 -0.16 7.07
N MET A 17 -3.42 0.28 6.39
CA MET A 17 -3.57 0.19 4.94
C MET A 17 -3.64 1.59 4.31
N ALA A 18 -2.89 1.77 3.24
CA ALA A 18 -2.93 2.97 2.40
C ALA A 18 -2.90 2.57 0.93
N PHE A 19 -3.49 3.40 0.07
CA PHE A 19 -3.45 3.24 -1.38
C PHE A 19 -2.92 4.49 -2.07
N PHE A 20 -2.36 4.29 -3.25
CA PHE A 20 -1.67 5.31 -4.05
C PHE A 20 -2.19 5.24 -5.48
N GLY A 21 -2.33 6.38 -6.14
CA GLY A 21 -2.82 6.44 -7.52
C GLY A 21 -4.32 6.74 -7.65
N VAL A 22 -4.98 7.21 -6.58
CA VAL A 22 -6.37 7.67 -6.59
C VAL A 22 -6.50 8.99 -5.81
N PRO A 23 -7.35 9.94 -6.25
CA PRO A 23 -8.15 9.93 -7.49
C PRO A 23 -7.33 10.19 -8.75
N PHE A 24 -6.09 10.64 -8.60
CA PHE A 24 -5.15 10.86 -9.69
C PHE A 24 -4.15 9.72 -9.71
N ARG A 25 -3.82 9.23 -10.91
CA ARG A 25 -2.90 8.11 -11.13
C ARG A 25 -1.56 8.61 -11.70
N PRO A 26 -0.71 9.26 -10.89
CA PRO A 26 0.58 9.74 -11.35
C PRO A 26 1.48 8.55 -11.69
N GLU A 27 2.33 8.67 -12.72
CA GLU A 27 3.16 7.57 -13.23
C GLU A 27 4.08 6.94 -12.17
N ASP A 28 4.43 7.71 -11.14
CA ASP A 28 5.28 7.31 -10.02
C ASP A 28 4.48 6.78 -8.80
N HIS A 29 3.18 6.50 -8.91
CA HIS A 29 2.36 6.04 -7.78
C HIS A 29 2.93 4.79 -7.09
N ALA A 30 3.51 3.86 -7.88
CA ALA A 30 4.15 2.65 -7.34
C ALA A 30 5.43 3.00 -6.57
N GLN A 31 6.23 3.94 -7.07
CA GLN A 31 7.42 4.42 -6.38
C GLN A 31 7.07 5.12 -5.07
N ARG A 32 6.01 5.93 -5.05
CA ARG A 32 5.50 6.59 -3.85
C ARG A 32 5.02 5.60 -2.80
N ALA A 33 4.29 4.55 -3.22
CA ALA A 33 3.84 3.50 -2.31
C ALA A 33 5.01 2.78 -1.63
N VAL A 34 6.02 2.38 -2.41
CA VAL A 34 7.22 1.71 -1.87
C VAL A 34 8.05 2.64 -0.99
N THR A 35 8.20 3.91 -1.39
CA THR A 35 8.90 4.93 -0.60
C THR A 35 8.20 5.15 0.74
N ALA A 36 6.86 5.19 0.75
CA ALA A 36 6.09 5.35 1.99
C ALA A 36 6.28 4.16 2.93
N ALA A 37 6.22 2.93 2.41
CA ALA A 37 6.44 1.73 3.21
C ALA A 37 7.85 1.71 3.82
N LEU A 38 8.88 2.00 3.02
CA LEU A 38 10.27 2.09 3.49
C LEU A 38 10.45 3.18 4.56
N TRP A 39 9.83 4.34 4.35
CA TRP A 39 9.90 5.45 5.30
C TRP A 39 9.24 5.08 6.64
N ILE A 40 8.06 4.46 6.62
CA ILE A 40 7.35 4.02 7.84
C ILE A 40 8.18 3.00 8.61
N VAL A 41 8.62 1.94 7.92
CA VAL A 41 9.38 0.84 8.52
C VAL A 41 10.67 1.36 9.16
N LYS A 42 11.43 2.19 8.42
CA LYS A 42 12.67 2.79 8.92
C LYS A 42 12.45 3.74 10.09
N THR A 43 11.42 4.60 9.99
CA THR A 43 11.14 5.57 11.06
C THR A 43 10.77 4.86 12.35
N LEU A 44 10.00 3.76 12.27
CA LEU A 44 9.65 2.98 13.44
C LEU A 44 10.86 2.21 14.00
N GLU A 45 11.70 1.64 13.15
CA GLU A 45 12.96 1.01 13.56
C GLU A 45 13.86 2.00 14.33
N ASP A 46 13.97 3.25 13.85
CA ASP A 46 14.78 4.30 14.50
C ASP A 46 14.14 4.86 15.80
N MET A 47 12.83 4.66 16.00
CA MET A 47 12.09 5.18 17.17
C MET A 47 11.94 4.16 18.30
N ILE A 48 12.15 2.87 18.03
CA ILE A 48 11.88 1.78 18.95
C ILE A 48 13.21 1.15 19.37
N ASP A 49 13.75 1.62 20.50
CA ASP A 49 15.05 1.15 20.98
C ASP A 49 15.03 -0.32 21.48
N ASP A 50 13.96 -0.76 22.16
CA ASP A 50 13.96 -2.06 22.88
C ASP A 50 12.65 -2.87 22.80
N ASP A 51 11.59 -2.37 22.14
CA ASP A 51 10.30 -3.08 22.08
C ASP A 51 10.10 -3.81 20.73
N GLU A 52 10.54 -5.06 20.68
CA GLU A 52 10.34 -5.95 19.53
C GLU A 52 8.87 -6.04 19.08
N SER A 53 7.89 -5.83 19.98
CA SER A 53 6.46 -5.96 19.65
C SER A 53 5.91 -4.81 18.80
N LEU A 54 6.68 -3.73 18.66
CA LEU A 54 6.30 -2.56 17.86
C LEU A 54 7.04 -2.50 16.52
N ARG A 55 7.94 -3.45 16.25
CA ARG A 55 8.61 -3.49 14.95
C ARG A 55 7.65 -3.99 13.88
N VAL A 56 7.74 -3.37 12.70
CA VAL A 56 6.83 -3.64 11.59
C VAL A 56 7.58 -4.05 10.34
N GLY A 57 6.93 -4.89 9.53
CA GLY A 57 7.26 -5.14 8.13
C GLY A 57 6.22 -4.48 7.22
N GLY A 58 6.59 -4.24 5.96
CA GLY A 58 5.73 -3.64 4.94
C GLY A 58 5.43 -4.59 3.79
N GLY A 59 4.24 -4.48 3.20
CA GLY A 59 3.84 -5.22 2.00
C GLY A 59 3.25 -4.28 0.96
N VAL A 60 3.79 -4.29 -0.27
CA VAL A 60 3.33 -3.38 -1.35
C VAL A 60 2.97 -4.15 -2.62
N GLY A 61 1.70 -4.02 -3.00
CA GLY A 61 1.18 -4.55 -4.26
C GLY A 61 0.81 -3.44 -5.25
N ASN A 62 1.07 -3.67 -6.53
CA ASN A 62 0.55 -2.90 -7.65
C ASN A 62 -0.32 -3.78 -8.57
N GLY A 63 -1.54 -3.35 -8.88
CA GLY A 63 -2.47 -4.12 -9.69
C GLY A 63 -3.83 -3.45 -9.84
N GLU A 64 -4.76 -4.14 -10.49
CA GLU A 64 -6.15 -3.68 -10.62
C GLU A 64 -6.90 -3.85 -9.30
N ALA A 65 -7.69 -2.83 -8.96
CA ALA A 65 -8.52 -2.80 -7.77
C ALA A 65 -9.76 -1.95 -8.02
N PHE A 66 -10.86 -2.30 -7.37
CA PHE A 66 -12.03 -1.44 -7.29
C PHE A 66 -11.89 -0.53 -6.09
N ILE A 67 -12.10 0.77 -6.30
CA ILE A 67 -12.02 1.78 -5.24
C ILE A 67 -13.32 2.57 -5.24
N GLY A 68 -14.00 2.61 -4.11
CA GLY A 68 -15.29 3.27 -4.00
C GLY A 68 -15.87 3.19 -2.60
N ASN A 69 -17.05 3.79 -2.43
CA ASN A 69 -17.80 3.75 -1.17
C ASN A 69 -18.45 2.37 -1.01
N VAL A 70 -18.00 1.60 -0.02
CA VAL A 70 -18.48 0.25 0.27
C VAL A 70 -19.32 0.27 1.53
N SER A 71 -20.58 0.70 1.41
CA SER A 71 -21.67 0.55 2.41
C SER A 71 -22.93 1.30 1.96
N GLU A 72 -24.10 0.83 2.41
CA GLU A 72 -25.35 1.60 2.33
C GLU A 72 -25.59 2.33 3.67
N GLY A 73 -25.94 3.62 3.63
CA GLY A 73 -26.23 4.43 4.82
C GLY A 73 -25.29 5.63 5.02
N GLU A 74 -25.20 6.14 6.26
CA GLU A 74 -24.36 7.30 6.61
C GLU A 74 -22.87 6.95 6.78
N VAL A 75 -22.53 5.68 7.03
CA VAL A 75 -21.15 5.19 7.00
C VAL A 75 -20.81 4.87 5.56
N ARG A 76 -19.76 5.49 5.02
CA ARG A 76 -19.24 5.24 3.66
C ARG A 76 -17.74 5.00 3.77
N ASP A 77 -17.33 3.76 3.65
CA ASP A 77 -15.90 3.42 3.61
C ASP A 77 -15.41 3.53 2.16
N PHE A 78 -14.62 4.57 1.86
CA PHE A 78 -13.92 4.67 0.58
C PHE A 78 -12.69 3.76 0.64
N THR A 79 -12.81 2.55 0.12
CA THR A 79 -11.84 1.48 0.36
C THR A 79 -11.46 0.74 -0.92
N VAL A 80 -10.37 -0.01 -0.85
CA VAL A 80 -9.87 -0.86 -1.94
C VAL A 80 -10.46 -2.26 -1.80
N ILE A 81 -11.14 -2.73 -2.84
CA ILE A 81 -11.58 -4.12 -2.99
C ILE A 81 -10.84 -4.77 -4.17
N GLY A 82 -10.24 -5.92 -3.92
CA GLY A 82 -9.65 -6.75 -4.95
C GLY A 82 -8.56 -7.65 -4.40
N ASP A 83 -8.09 -8.57 -5.24
CA ASP A 83 -7.02 -9.52 -4.90
C ASP A 83 -5.73 -8.80 -4.49
N ILE A 84 -5.53 -7.58 -4.99
CA ILE A 84 -4.36 -6.77 -4.67
C ILE A 84 -4.27 -6.38 -3.19
N ALA A 85 -5.40 -6.10 -2.53
CA ALA A 85 -5.43 -5.75 -1.11
C ALA A 85 -5.04 -6.95 -0.25
N ASN A 86 -5.61 -8.12 -0.56
CA ASN A 86 -5.27 -9.38 0.11
C ASN A 86 -3.81 -9.79 -0.14
N THR A 87 -3.30 -9.54 -1.34
CA THR A 87 -1.90 -9.86 -1.69
C THR A 87 -0.93 -8.94 -0.96
N ALA A 88 -1.22 -7.64 -0.86
CA ALA A 88 -0.40 -6.70 -0.09
C ALA A 88 -0.37 -7.09 1.40
N ALA A 89 -1.53 -7.44 1.98
CA ALA A 89 -1.60 -7.93 3.36
C ALA A 89 -0.80 -9.24 3.56
N ARG A 90 -0.87 -10.17 2.60
CA ARG A 90 -0.08 -11.40 2.64
C ARG A 90 1.42 -11.12 2.56
N LEU A 91 1.86 -10.20 1.71
CA LEU A 91 3.27 -9.79 1.64
C LEU A 91 3.71 -9.17 2.97
N GLN A 92 2.89 -8.30 3.55
CA GLN A 92 3.18 -7.68 4.85
C GLN A 92 3.33 -8.76 5.95
N SER A 93 2.48 -9.78 5.96
CA SER A 93 2.55 -10.87 6.95
C SER A 93 3.78 -11.78 6.82
N LEU A 94 4.46 -11.73 5.67
CA LEU A 94 5.67 -12.52 5.40
C LEU A 94 6.95 -11.68 5.56
N ALA A 95 6.83 -10.36 5.63
CA ALA A 95 7.95 -9.45 5.79
C ALA A 95 8.47 -9.53 7.22
N GLU A 96 9.78 -9.68 7.37
CA GLU A 96 10.42 -9.57 8.69
C GLU A 96 10.36 -8.11 9.20
N PRO A 97 10.51 -7.89 10.51
CA PRO A 97 10.73 -6.55 11.07
C PRO A 97 11.81 -5.78 10.31
N GLY A 98 11.52 -4.56 9.86
CA GLY A 98 12.47 -3.77 9.06
C GLY A 98 12.43 -4.05 7.55
N GLU A 99 11.69 -5.06 7.11
CA GLU A 99 11.61 -5.46 5.71
C GLU A 99 10.40 -4.85 4.99
N VAL A 100 10.55 -4.56 3.70
CA VAL A 100 9.43 -4.24 2.80
C VAL A 100 9.42 -5.24 1.65
N MET A 101 8.42 -6.11 1.64
CA MET A 101 8.18 -7.04 0.53
C MET A 101 7.30 -6.37 -0.54
N ILE A 102 7.68 -6.54 -1.80
CA ILE A 102 6.92 -6.02 -2.94
C ILE A 102 6.56 -7.13 -3.92
N MET A 103 5.41 -7.03 -4.57
CA MET A 103 5.09 -7.94 -5.67
C MET A 103 6.08 -7.78 -6.84
N GLU A 104 6.27 -8.84 -7.61
CA GLU A 104 7.07 -8.78 -8.83
C GLU A 104 6.53 -7.74 -9.83
N GLU A 105 5.21 -7.58 -9.95
CA GLU A 105 4.60 -6.52 -10.76
C GLU A 105 4.98 -5.13 -10.25
N THR A 106 4.99 -4.91 -8.93
CA THR A 106 5.47 -3.65 -8.33
C THR A 106 6.95 -3.42 -8.67
N HIS A 107 7.79 -4.44 -8.55
CA HIS A 107 9.21 -4.35 -8.92
C HIS A 107 9.41 -4.06 -10.41
N ARG A 108 8.64 -4.71 -11.27
CA ARG A 108 8.55 -4.34 -12.69
C ARG A 108 8.22 -2.87 -12.76
N TRP A 109 7.16 -2.39 -12.10
CA TRP A 109 6.70 -0.99 -12.01
C TRP A 109 7.82 0.03 -11.74
N LEU A 110 8.74 -0.30 -10.85
CA LEU A 110 9.88 0.56 -10.52
C LEU A 110 11.01 0.56 -11.57
N THR A 111 11.14 -0.51 -12.35
CA THR A 111 12.25 -0.69 -13.33
C THR A 111 11.89 -0.32 -14.76
N GLY A 112 10.71 0.27 -14.98
CA GLY A 112 10.22 0.67 -16.30
C GLY A 112 9.79 -0.48 -17.24
N LYS A 113 9.51 -1.68 -16.73
CA LYS A 113 9.16 -2.88 -17.52
C LYS A 113 7.70 -3.33 -17.37
N HIS A 114 6.71 -2.49 -17.73
CA HIS A 114 5.29 -2.81 -17.48
C HIS A 114 4.47 -2.65 -18.76
N PRO A 115 3.47 -3.52 -18.97
CA PRO A 115 2.48 -3.31 -20.02
C PRO A 115 1.64 -2.07 -19.69
N GLU A 116 1.30 -1.27 -20.70
CA GLU A 116 0.38 -0.13 -20.55
C GLU A 116 -0.94 -0.62 -19.94
N ALA A 117 -1.33 -0.06 -18.78
CA ALA A 117 -2.58 -0.44 -18.12
C ALA A 117 -3.77 0.02 -18.97
N SER A 118 -4.62 -0.93 -19.39
CA SER A 118 -5.84 -0.60 -20.14
C SER A 118 -6.78 0.23 -19.28
N GLN A 119 -7.12 1.43 -19.77
CA GLN A 119 -8.11 2.29 -19.14
C GLN A 119 -9.49 1.64 -19.32
N SER A 120 -10.00 0.98 -18.28
CA SER A 120 -11.42 0.65 -18.20
C SER A 120 -12.10 1.76 -17.41
N SER A 121 -12.57 2.79 -18.12
CA SER A 121 -13.58 3.71 -17.61
C SER A 121 -14.85 2.90 -17.34
N CYS A 122 -15.34 2.91 -16.11
CA CYS A 122 -16.75 2.65 -15.86
C CYS A 122 -17.53 3.96 -16.05
#